data_AF-A0AAD6K6V2-F1
#
_entry.id   AF-A0AAD6K6V2-F1
#
_cell.length_a   1.000
_cell.length_b   1.000
_cell.length_c   1.000
_cell.angle_alpha   90.00
_cell.angle_beta   90.00
_cell.angle_gamma   90.00
#
_symmetry.space_group_name_H-M   'P 1'
#
loop_
_entity.id
_entity.type
_entity.pdbx_description
1 polymer ?
#
loop_
_entity_poly.entity_id
_entity_poly.type
_entity_poly.pdbx_seq_one_letter_code
_entity_poly.pdbx_strand_id
1 'polypeptide(L)'
;MFANVSLGVLLPTKLDEETSSLPGWIVEWNRAVRYIDSYHYSVPQGKRAIELLSGKEGIISQMVETTPNKPYTMSFALGHAEDKCKQPLAIMAFAGDQAQNIHYTPDSNSTFHAIKPGAL
;
A
#
# COMPACT_ATOMS: atom_id res chain seq x y z
N MET A 1 -6.83 -15.82 -6.85
CA MET A 1 -5.47 -16.15 -6.36
C MET A 1 -5.53 -17.59 -5.86
N PHE A 2 -4.40 -18.28 -5.76
CA PHE A 2 -4.36 -19.72 -5.54
C PHE A 2 -5.00 -20.09 -4.20
N ALA A 3 -6.02 -20.96 -4.20
CA ALA A 3 -6.84 -21.24 -3.02
C ALA A 3 -6.07 -21.80 -1.80
N ASN A 4 -4.90 -22.41 -2.05
CA ASN A 4 -4.14 -23.16 -1.05
C ASN A 4 -2.73 -22.58 -0.83
N VAL A 5 -2.42 -21.39 -1.35
CA VAL A 5 -1.06 -20.80 -1.29
C VAL A 5 -1.15 -19.32 -0.96
N SER A 6 -0.50 -18.92 0.13
CA SER A 6 -0.49 -17.54 0.64
C SER A 6 0.65 -16.66 0.10
N LEU A 7 1.51 -17.14 -0.80
CA LEU A 7 2.72 -16.42 -1.20
C LEU A 7 2.48 -15.08 -1.92
N GLY A 8 1.25 -14.81 -2.35
CA GLY A 8 0.94 -13.64 -3.15
C GLY A 8 1.54 -13.72 -4.57
N VAL A 9 1.53 -12.59 -5.29
CA VAL A 9 2.11 -12.47 -6.64
C VAL A 9 2.96 -11.21 -6.66
N LEU A 10 4.26 -11.38 -6.87
CA LEU A 10 5.20 -10.27 -7.02
C LEU A 10 4.85 -9.44 -8.25
N LEU A 11 4.89 -8.12 -8.08
CA LEU A 11 4.63 -7.17 -9.15
C LEU A 11 5.96 -6.75 -9.80
N PRO A 12 6.07 -6.82 -11.14
CA PRO A 12 7.23 -6.29 -11.82
C PRO A 12 7.25 -4.77 -11.71
N THR A 13 8.44 -4.18 -11.81
CA THR A 13 8.57 -2.74 -12.04
C THR A 13 7.93 -2.36 -13.36
N LYS A 14 7.14 -1.30 -13.34
CA LYS A 14 6.58 -0.73 -14.55
C LYS A 14 6.36 0.76 -14.35
N LEU A 15 7.10 1.56 -15.11
CA LEU A 15 6.99 3.02 -15.11
C LEU A 15 5.83 3.55 -15.96
N ASP A 16 5.23 2.68 -16.78
CA ASP A 16 4.05 2.99 -17.58
C ASP A 16 2.78 2.64 -16.79
N GLU A 17 2.06 3.66 -16.34
CA GLU A 17 0.81 3.54 -15.56
C GLU A 17 -0.30 2.79 -16.31
N GLU A 18 -0.37 2.92 -17.64
CA GLU A 18 -1.41 2.29 -18.46
C GLU A 18 -1.22 0.77 -18.55
N THR A 19 0.02 0.31 -18.45
CA THR A 19 0.40 -1.10 -18.59
C THR A 19 1.01 -1.69 -17.33
N SER A 20 0.84 -1.01 -16.19
CA SER A 20 1.26 -1.49 -14.87
C SER A 20 0.43 -2.68 -14.42
N SER A 21 1.06 -3.60 -13.69
CA SER A 21 0.36 -4.70 -13.03
C SER A 21 -0.57 -4.23 -11.89
N LEU A 22 -0.42 -2.98 -11.44
CA LEU A 22 -1.34 -2.31 -10.52
C LEU A 22 -1.99 -1.15 -11.29
N PRO A 23 -3.21 -1.32 -11.84
CA PRO A 23 -3.83 -0.31 -12.70
C PRO A 23 -3.88 1.07 -12.04
N GLY A 24 -3.35 2.07 -12.75
CA GLY A 24 -3.28 3.46 -12.27
C GLY A 24 -2.16 3.75 -11.28
N TRP A 25 -1.32 2.78 -10.91
CA TRP A 25 -0.16 2.99 -10.04
C TRP A 25 1.12 2.45 -10.66
N ILE A 26 2.23 3.10 -10.38
CA ILE A 26 3.58 2.68 -10.74
C ILE A 26 4.14 1.84 -9.58
N VAL A 27 4.78 0.72 -9.93
CA VAL A 27 5.62 -0.04 -9.00
C VAL A 27 7.06 0.37 -9.26
N GLU A 28 7.67 1.06 -8.30
CA GLU A 28 8.96 1.74 -8.48
C GLU A 28 10.16 0.78 -8.43
N TRP A 29 10.06 -0.31 -7.67
CA TRP A 29 11.16 -1.27 -7.48
C TRP A 29 10.76 -2.72 -7.66
N ASN A 30 11.65 -3.50 -8.29
CA ASN A 30 11.33 -4.85 -8.70
C ASN A 30 11.35 -5.76 -7.46
N ARG A 31 10.38 -6.67 -7.37
CA ARG A 31 10.27 -7.63 -6.26
C ARG A 31 10.08 -7.00 -4.87
N ALA A 32 9.78 -5.71 -4.78
CA ALA A 32 9.53 -5.04 -3.51
C ALA A 32 8.04 -4.91 -3.16
N VAL A 33 7.15 -5.28 -4.10
CA VAL A 33 5.68 -5.16 -3.96
C VAL A 33 5.00 -6.44 -4.44
N ARG A 34 3.97 -6.91 -3.72
CA ARG A 34 3.13 -8.04 -4.15
C ARG A 34 1.64 -7.79 -3.94
N TYR A 35 0.81 -8.46 -4.73
CA TYR A 35 -0.60 -8.67 -4.39
C TYR A 35 -0.73 -9.75 -3.32
N ILE A 36 -1.62 -9.50 -2.37
CA ILE A 36 -2.14 -10.47 -1.41
C ILE A 36 -3.68 -10.52 -1.49
N ASP A 37 -4.28 -11.59 -0.98
CA ASP A 37 -5.72 -11.83 -1.07
C ASP A 37 -6.39 -12.05 0.29
N SER A 38 -7.72 -11.88 0.30
CA SER A 38 -8.56 -12.03 1.48
C SER A 38 -8.80 -13.48 1.93
N TYR A 39 -8.30 -14.49 1.20
CA TYR A 39 -8.37 -15.89 1.66
C TYR A 39 -7.28 -16.18 2.69
N HIS A 40 -6.15 -15.47 2.62
CA HIS A 40 -4.98 -15.70 3.46
C HIS A 40 -4.64 -14.53 4.39
N TYR A 41 -5.11 -13.32 4.08
CA TYR A 41 -4.76 -12.11 4.79
C TYR A 41 -5.98 -11.29 5.18
N SER A 42 -5.84 -10.46 6.22
CA SER A 42 -6.83 -9.44 6.53
C SER A 42 -6.75 -8.32 5.49
N VAL A 43 -7.81 -8.17 4.70
CA VAL A 43 -7.91 -7.15 3.66
C VAL A 43 -9.02 -6.16 4.05
N PRO A 44 -8.71 -4.86 4.25
CA PRO A 44 -9.68 -3.89 4.74
C PRO A 44 -10.88 -3.67 3.82
N GLN A 45 -10.70 -3.87 2.51
CA GLN A 45 -11.76 -3.68 1.52
C GLN A 45 -11.56 -4.59 0.30
N GLY A 46 -12.66 -5.19 -0.18
CA GLY A 46 -12.65 -6.00 -1.40
C GLY A 46 -11.96 -7.34 -1.20
N LYS A 47 -11.21 -7.80 -2.21
CA LYS A 47 -10.60 -9.15 -2.24
C LYS A 47 -9.08 -9.17 -2.22
N ARG A 48 -8.44 -8.00 -2.33
CA ARG A 48 -6.99 -7.88 -2.52
C ARG A 48 -6.44 -6.64 -1.83
N ALA A 49 -5.21 -6.76 -1.35
CA ALA A 49 -4.40 -5.64 -0.90
C ALA A 49 -3.00 -5.71 -1.55
N ILE A 50 -2.24 -4.65 -1.36
CA ILE A 50 -0.82 -4.58 -1.74
C ILE A 50 0.00 -4.69 -0.46
N GLU A 51 1.06 -5.48 -0.53
CA GLU A 51 2.07 -5.58 0.52
C GLU A 51 3.41 -5.06 0.01
N LEU A 52 4.05 -4.22 0.83
CA LEU A 52 5.37 -3.66 0.60
C LEU A 52 6.39 -4.51 1.36
N LEU A 53 7.25 -5.23 0.64
CA LEU A 53 8.08 -6.31 1.17
C LEU A 53 9.48 -5.88 1.61
N SER A 54 10.07 -4.88 0.94
CA SER A 54 11.51 -4.62 1.01
C SER A 54 11.85 -3.27 1.66
N GLY A 55 11.24 -2.99 2.81
CA GLY A 55 11.50 -1.76 3.57
C GLY A 55 11.38 -0.50 2.71
N LYS A 56 12.50 0.23 2.55
CA LYS A 56 12.55 1.48 1.76
C LYS A 56 12.38 1.29 0.24
N GLU A 57 12.47 0.07 -0.26
CA GLU A 57 12.31 -0.22 -1.69
C GLU A 57 10.84 -0.54 -2.04
N GLY A 58 9.99 -0.86 -1.07
CA GLY A 58 8.57 -1.11 -1.29
C GLY A 58 7.82 0.19 -1.54
N ILE A 59 7.85 0.69 -2.78
CA ILE A 59 7.22 1.97 -3.15
C ILE A 59 6.25 1.76 -4.29
N ILE A 60 5.07 2.37 -4.15
CA ILE A 60 4.12 2.60 -5.24
C ILE A 60 3.83 4.09 -5.34
N SER A 61 3.61 4.57 -6.56
CA SER A 61 3.28 5.97 -6.82
C SER A 61 2.18 6.08 -7.87
N GLN A 62 1.54 7.24 -7.96
CA GLN A 62 0.53 7.53 -8.97
C GLN A 62 0.58 9.02 -9.28
N MET A 63 0.49 9.37 -10.56
CA MET A 63 0.22 10.74 -10.99
C MET A 63 -1.29 10.97 -11.06
N VAL A 64 -1.79 11.99 -10.34
CA VAL A 64 -3.21 12.35 -10.33
C VAL A 64 -3.37 13.78 -10.83
N GLU A 65 -4.21 13.97 -11.84
CA GLU A 65 -4.59 15.32 -12.29
C GLU A 65 -5.45 16.03 -11.22
N THR A 66 -5.05 17.24 -10.87
CA THR A 66 -5.75 18.07 -9.88
C THR A 66 -6.17 19.41 -10.49
N THR A 67 -7.16 20.05 -9.90
CA THR A 67 -7.56 21.43 -10.26
C THR A 67 -6.95 22.41 -9.26
N PRO A 68 -6.36 23.54 -9.72
CA PRO A 68 -5.89 24.59 -8.82
C PRO A 68 -6.98 25.04 -7.83
N ASN A 69 -6.56 25.36 -6.60
CA ASN A 69 -7.43 25.84 -5.51
C ASN A 69 -8.55 24.87 -5.08
N LYS A 70 -8.44 23.57 -5.37
CA LYS A 70 -9.31 22.54 -4.80
C LYS A 70 -8.56 21.72 -3.76
N PRO A 71 -9.12 21.54 -2.55
CA PRO A 71 -8.54 20.63 -1.56
C PRO A 71 -8.79 19.18 -1.99
N TYR A 72 -7.78 18.33 -1.79
CA TYR A 72 -7.87 16.90 -1.99
C TYR A 72 -7.48 16.18 -0.70
N THR A 73 -7.98 14.95 -0.54
CA THR A 73 -7.64 14.11 0.60
C THR A 73 -7.29 12.74 0.07
N MET A 74 -6.03 12.33 0.22
CA MET A 74 -5.64 10.94 0.07
C MET A 74 -6.04 10.17 1.33
N SER A 75 -6.62 8.99 1.21
CA SER A 75 -6.90 8.11 2.36
C SER A 75 -6.59 6.67 2.01
N PHE A 76 -6.13 5.90 2.97
CA PHE A 76 -5.76 4.51 2.76
C PHE A 76 -5.86 3.73 4.08
N ALA A 77 -5.82 2.41 4.01
CA ALA A 77 -5.74 1.54 5.17
C ALA A 77 -4.37 0.85 5.22
N LEU A 78 -3.77 0.82 6.40
CA LEU A 78 -2.46 0.20 6.65
C LEU A 78 -2.61 -0.90 7.69
N GLY A 79 -2.05 -2.08 7.43
CA GLY A 79 -2.07 -3.21 8.34
C GLY A 79 -0.78 -4.03 8.23
N HIS A 80 -0.76 -5.19 8.88
CA HIS A 80 0.34 -6.14 8.84
C HIS A 80 -0.08 -7.46 8.19
N ALA A 81 0.88 -8.14 7.57
CA ALA A 81 0.70 -9.43 6.94
C ALA A 81 0.86 -10.63 7.92
N GLU A 82 1.02 -10.37 9.22
CA GLU A 82 1.28 -11.38 10.26
C GLU A 82 2.52 -12.26 10.01
N ASP A 83 3.52 -11.71 9.32
CA ASP A 83 4.76 -12.35 8.92
C ASP A 83 5.88 -12.26 9.99
N LYS A 84 5.54 -11.81 11.20
CA LYS A 84 6.45 -11.59 12.34
C LYS A 84 7.52 -10.51 12.07
N CYS A 85 7.28 -9.59 11.13
CA CYS A 85 8.11 -8.41 10.98
C CYS A 85 8.24 -7.61 12.29
N LYS A 86 9.40 -6.98 12.48
CA LYS A 86 9.68 -6.19 13.68
C LYS A 86 8.79 -4.95 13.72
N GLN A 87 8.08 -4.77 14.83
CA GLN A 87 7.25 -3.60 15.08
C GLN A 87 8.05 -2.44 15.73
N PRO A 88 7.61 -1.18 15.54
CA PRO A 88 6.49 -0.76 14.70
C PRO A 88 6.82 -0.86 13.20
N LEU A 89 5.84 -1.21 12.39
CA LEU A 89 5.93 -1.03 10.93
C LEU A 89 5.85 0.47 10.62
N ALA A 90 6.42 0.90 9.51
CA ALA A 90 6.39 2.31 9.13
C ALA A 90 6.20 2.47 7.63
N ILE A 91 5.42 3.48 7.24
CA ILE A 91 5.32 3.93 5.86
C ILE A 91 5.51 5.44 5.79
N MET A 92 5.92 5.91 4.61
CA MET A 92 5.90 7.32 4.25
C MET A 92 4.85 7.51 3.16
N ALA A 93 3.90 8.41 3.36
CA ALA A 93 2.91 8.81 2.36
C ALA A 93 3.20 10.24 1.90
N PHE A 94 3.16 10.46 0.59
CA PHE A 94 3.39 11.75 -0.03
C PHE A 94 2.20 12.13 -0.92
N ALA A 95 1.77 13.39 -0.89
CA ALA A 95 0.95 13.97 -1.94
C ALA A 95 1.40 15.41 -2.17
N GLY A 96 1.77 15.75 -3.41
CA GLY A 96 2.37 17.05 -3.71
C GLY A 96 3.65 17.29 -2.87
N ASP A 97 3.69 18.41 -2.16
CA ASP A 97 4.76 18.80 -1.24
C ASP A 97 4.55 18.31 0.20
N GLN A 98 3.44 17.61 0.48
CA GLN A 98 3.11 17.09 1.79
C GLN A 98 3.65 15.67 1.99
N ALA A 99 4.14 15.42 3.21
CA ALA A 99 4.68 14.12 3.61
C ALA A 99 4.22 13.74 5.02
N GLN A 100 3.84 12.49 5.20
CA GLN A 100 3.47 11.94 6.50
C GLN A 100 4.22 10.63 6.79
N ASN A 101 4.90 10.60 7.93
CA ASN A 101 5.50 9.39 8.47
C ASN A 101 4.51 8.72 9.42
N ILE A 102 4.08 7.50 9.09
CA ILE A 102 3.07 6.78 9.85
C ILE A 102 3.70 5.53 10.43
N HIS A 103 3.65 5.41 11.75
CA HIS A 103 4.04 4.22 12.48
C HIS A 103 2.81 3.38 12.80
N TYR A 104 2.82 2.13 12.38
CA TYR A 104 1.77 1.17 12.63
C TYR A 104 2.23 0.12 13.64
N THR A 105 1.43 -0.02 14.69
CA THR A 105 1.50 -1.12 15.65
C THR A 105 0.11 -1.73 15.71
N PRO A 106 -0.04 -3.06 15.57
CA PRO A 106 -1.32 -3.72 15.75
C PRO A 106 -1.90 -3.39 17.13
N ASP A 107 -3.18 -3.07 17.16
CA ASP A 107 -3.95 -3.00 18.39
C ASP A 107 -4.77 -4.29 18.53
N SER A 108 -5.24 -4.61 19.74
CA SER A 108 -5.93 -5.88 20.00
C SER A 108 -7.27 -6.01 19.26
N ASN A 109 -7.81 -4.91 18.73
CA ASN A 109 -9.18 -4.84 18.21
C ASN A 109 -9.22 -4.65 16.68
N SER A 110 -8.08 -4.42 16.03
CA SER A 110 -8.00 -4.15 14.60
C SER A 110 -6.70 -4.67 13.99
N THR A 111 -6.84 -5.25 12.81
CA THR A 111 -5.73 -5.72 11.96
C THR A 111 -5.23 -4.64 10.99
N PHE A 112 -5.87 -3.46 11.00
CA PHE A 112 -5.49 -2.31 10.17
C PHE A 112 -5.93 -0.97 10.78
N HIS A 113 -5.27 0.11 10.38
CA HIS A 113 -5.65 1.49 10.69
C HIS A 113 -6.08 2.21 9.42
N ALA A 114 -7.24 2.86 9.47
CA ALA A 114 -7.67 3.78 8.43
C ALA A 114 -6.96 5.12 8.61
N ILE A 115 -6.12 5.48 7.65
CA ILE A 115 -5.39 6.75 7.64
C ILE A 115 -6.15 7.73 6.76
N LYS A 116 -6.56 8.83 7.39
CA LYS A 116 -7.01 10.05 6.73
C LYS A 116 -6.07 11.16 7.16
N PRO A 117 -4.96 11.36 6.45
CA PRO A 117 -4.22 12.60 6.54
C PRO A 117 -5.22 13.75 6.32
N GLY A 118 -5.35 14.66 7.28
CA GLY A 118 -6.10 15.88 7.06
C GLY A 118 -5.37 16.66 5.96
N ALA A 119 -5.89 16.59 4.73
CA ALA A 119 -5.35 17.20 3.52
C ALA A 119 -3.82 17.07 3.40
N LEU A 120 -3.33 15.93 2.86
CA LEU A 120 -2.09 16.00 2.06
C LEU A 120 -2.32 16.95 0.86
#